data_AF-A0A829HFT2-F1
#
_entry.id   AF-A0A829HFT2-F1
#
_cell.length_a   1.000
_cell.length_b   1.000
_cell.length_c   1.000
_cell.angle_alpha   90.00
_cell.angle_beta   90.00
_cell.angle_gamma   90.00
#
_symmetry.space_group_name_H-M   'P 1'
#
loop_
_entity.id
_entity.type
_entity.pdbx_description
1 polymer ?
#
loop_
_entity_poly.entity_id
_entity_poly.type
_entity_poly.pdbx_seq_one_letter_code
_entity_poly.pdbx_strand_id
1 'polypeptide(L)'
;MLDSNEKERLDIDLNSVDLTLLASTKMAKPEVEMTILNIQSIFSNFSFYQEHYLEIIQDPVQYYTPVEHAFLNTFPFKQQALYLGDLLQLWFGNKWKIQTAKNLLIQKNSSTINERSPLYLFQLGGELFLGANTALAWSVAEQKVVSVQVKSIWQYAVFSHLCIRPKNFQSNKAIA
;
A
#
# COMPACT_ATOMS: atom_id res chain seq x y z
N MET A 1 42.77 -34.92 -70.75
CA MET A 1 43.26 -36.00 -69.87
C MET A 1 42.42 -35.91 -68.62
N LEU A 2 41.41 -36.79 -68.51
CA LEU A 2 40.53 -36.91 -67.36
C LEU A 2 41.34 -37.49 -66.20
N ASP A 3 41.20 -36.94 -65.00
CA ASP A 3 41.31 -37.77 -63.80
C ASP A 3 40.35 -37.28 -62.71
N SER A 4 39.21 -37.97 -62.68
CA SER A 4 38.50 -38.52 -61.53
C SER A 4 38.94 -38.08 -60.12
N ASN A 5 38.11 -37.27 -59.44
CA ASN A 5 37.57 -37.73 -58.15
C ASN A 5 36.27 -36.97 -57.80
N GLU A 6 35.19 -37.45 -58.39
CA GLU A 6 33.83 -37.19 -57.94
C GLU A 6 33.51 -38.23 -56.86
N LYS A 7 33.30 -37.78 -55.61
CA LYS A 7 32.47 -38.42 -54.55
C LYS A 7 32.93 -37.92 -53.17
N GLU A 8 32.24 -36.91 -52.64
CA GLU A 8 31.45 -37.09 -51.42
C GLU A 8 30.72 -35.79 -51.07
N ARG A 9 29.39 -35.91 -51.08
CA ARG A 9 28.49 -35.39 -50.05
C ARG A 9 28.34 -33.88 -49.94
N LEU A 10 27.28 -33.43 -50.60
CA LEU A 10 26.27 -32.55 -50.05
C LEU A 10 26.01 -32.87 -48.56
N ASP A 11 26.61 -32.11 -47.65
CA ASP A 11 26.09 -31.96 -46.30
C ASP A 11 25.87 -30.47 -46.05
N ILE A 12 24.60 -30.11 -46.21
CA ILE A 12 23.98 -28.87 -45.80
C ILE A 12 24.19 -28.78 -44.29
N ASP A 13 25.14 -27.96 -43.84
CA ASP A 13 25.30 -27.67 -42.40
C ASP A 13 24.29 -26.60 -41.98
N LEU A 14 23.02 -27.01 -41.94
CA LEU A 14 21.98 -26.39 -41.12
C LEU A 14 22.17 -26.87 -39.68
N ASN A 15 23.22 -26.42 -39.00
CA ASN A 15 23.30 -26.54 -37.54
C ASN A 15 24.36 -25.64 -36.93
N SER A 16 23.97 -24.42 -36.58
CA SER A 16 24.18 -23.91 -35.22
C SER A 16 23.44 -22.59 -35.07
N VAL A 17 22.11 -22.64 -34.97
CA VAL A 17 21.45 -21.60 -34.18
C VAL A 17 21.83 -21.93 -32.74
N ASP A 18 22.78 -21.17 -32.21
CA ASP A 18 23.25 -21.36 -30.85
C ASP A 18 22.10 -21.07 -29.87
N LEU A 19 21.39 -22.12 -29.47
CA LEU A 19 20.25 -22.09 -28.55
C LEU A 19 20.64 -21.54 -27.17
N THR A 20 21.94 -21.38 -26.88
CA THR A 20 22.40 -20.75 -25.64
C THR A 20 22.26 -19.23 -25.64
N LEU A 21 22.23 -18.58 -26.80
CA LEU A 21 21.96 -17.13 -26.91
C LEU A 21 20.48 -16.79 -26.67
N LEU A 22 19.56 -17.71 -26.96
CA LEU A 22 18.13 -17.57 -26.69
C LEU A 22 17.79 -17.68 -25.18
N ALA A 23 18.63 -18.34 -24.38
CA ALA A 23 18.45 -18.43 -22.93
C ALA A 23 18.97 -17.19 -22.17
N SER A 24 19.77 -16.33 -22.83
CA SER A 24 20.38 -15.16 -22.18
C SER A 24 19.54 -13.88 -22.25
N THR A 25 18.34 -13.94 -22.84
CA THR A 25 17.31 -12.92 -22.62
C THR A 25 16.39 -13.39 -21.50
N LYS A 26 16.98 -13.67 -20.32
CA LYS A 26 16.23 -13.67 -19.07
C LYS A 26 15.81 -12.21 -18.87
N MET A 27 14.66 -11.84 -19.45
CA MET A 27 13.97 -10.58 -19.23
C MET A 27 14.11 -10.27 -17.75
N ALA A 28 14.94 -9.28 -17.42
CA ALA A 28 15.00 -8.75 -16.07
C ALA A 28 13.56 -8.38 -15.75
N LYS A 29 12.94 -9.15 -14.86
CA LYS A 29 11.64 -8.82 -14.29
C LYS A 29 11.80 -7.38 -13.82
N PRO A 30 11.04 -6.41 -14.34
CA PRO A 30 11.18 -5.04 -13.89
C PRO A 30 11.01 -5.09 -12.38
N GLU A 31 12.09 -4.80 -11.67
CA GLU A 31 12.09 -4.67 -10.24
C GLU A 31 11.26 -3.40 -10.02
N VAL A 32 9.96 -3.60 -9.78
CA VAL A 32 9.04 -2.49 -9.49
C VAL A 32 9.57 -1.88 -8.21
N GLU A 33 10.28 -0.74 -8.34
CA GLU A 33 10.73 0.04 -7.21
C GLU A 33 9.48 0.48 -6.45
N MET A 34 9.17 -0.26 -5.38
CA MET A 34 7.98 -0.01 -4.58
C MET A 34 8.18 1.29 -3.83
N THR A 35 7.67 2.37 -4.40
CA THR A 35 7.70 3.69 -3.77
C THR A 35 6.87 3.63 -2.49
N ILE A 36 7.53 3.80 -1.34
CA ILE A 36 6.84 3.93 -0.05
C ILE A 36 6.26 5.36 0.01
N LEU A 37 4.95 5.46 0.20
CA LEU A 37 4.26 6.75 0.30
C LEU A 37 4.29 7.25 1.74
N ASN A 38 4.32 8.57 1.92
CA ASN A 38 4.04 9.18 3.21
C ASN A 38 2.67 9.87 3.19
N ILE A 39 2.12 10.18 4.37
CA ILE A 39 0.79 10.77 4.49
C ILE A 39 0.71 12.13 3.77
N GLN A 40 1.75 12.96 3.87
CA GLN A 40 1.78 14.27 3.23
C GLN A 40 1.73 14.17 1.69
N SER A 41 2.46 13.22 1.08
CA SER A 41 2.46 13.02 -0.37
C SER A 41 1.10 12.52 -0.86
N ILE A 42 0.41 11.69 -0.06
CA ILE A 42 -0.95 11.25 -0.36
C ILE A 42 -1.93 12.43 -0.38
N PHE A 43 -1.88 13.29 0.65
CA PHE A 43 -2.76 14.46 0.73
C PHE A 43 -2.43 15.55 -0.29
N SER A 44 -1.18 15.65 -0.73
CA SER A 44 -0.77 16.55 -1.82
C SER A 44 -1.40 16.14 -3.16
N ASN A 45 -1.75 14.87 -3.33
CA ASN A 45 -2.39 14.31 -4.52
C ASN A 45 -3.79 13.74 -4.21
N PHE A 46 -4.48 14.27 -3.18
CA PHE A 46 -5.70 13.66 -2.67
C PHE A 46 -6.81 13.55 -3.73
N SER A 47 -6.97 14.57 -4.57
CA SER A 47 -7.97 14.58 -5.66
C SER A 47 -7.73 13.46 -6.68
N PHE A 48 -6.47 13.19 -7.04
CA PHE A 48 -6.11 12.07 -7.91
C PHE A 48 -6.60 10.75 -7.32
N TYR A 49 -6.33 10.50 -6.03
CA TYR A 49 -6.79 9.28 -5.38
C TYR A 49 -8.32 9.18 -5.27
N GLN A 50 -9.03 10.30 -5.17
CA GLN A 50 -10.49 10.32 -5.19
C GLN A 50 -11.03 9.95 -6.58
N GLU A 51 -10.46 10.51 -7.64
CA GLU A 51 -10.85 10.27 -9.03
C GLU A 51 -10.58 8.82 -9.45
N HIS A 52 -9.42 8.26 -9.05
CA HIS A 52 -8.98 6.91 -9.41
C HIS A 52 -9.28 5.85 -8.34
N TYR A 53 -10.13 6.16 -7.36
CA TYR A 53 -10.37 5.31 -6.19
C TYR A 53 -10.72 3.86 -6.56
N LEU A 54 -11.67 3.66 -7.47
CA LEU A 54 -12.15 2.32 -7.84
C LEU A 54 -11.08 1.49 -8.56
N GLU A 55 -10.22 2.14 -9.35
CA GLU A 55 -9.11 1.50 -10.07
C GLU A 55 -8.06 1.00 -9.07
N ILE A 56 -7.66 1.87 -8.14
CA ILE A 56 -6.65 1.57 -7.12
C ILE A 56 -7.08 0.42 -6.21
N ILE A 57 -8.34 0.39 -5.75
CA ILE A 57 -8.77 -0.65 -4.80
C ILE A 57 -8.93 -2.03 -5.46
N GLN A 58 -8.99 -2.09 -6.79
CA GLN A 58 -9.14 -3.33 -7.55
C GLN A 58 -7.80 -3.88 -8.05
N ASP A 59 -6.79 -3.02 -8.28
CA ASP A 59 -5.44 -3.41 -8.69
C ASP A 59 -4.57 -3.77 -7.47
N PRO A 60 -4.13 -5.03 -7.31
CA PRO A 60 -3.26 -5.42 -6.20
C PRO A 60 -1.96 -4.61 -6.11
N VAL A 61 -1.34 -4.25 -7.23
CA VAL A 61 -0.05 -3.54 -7.22
C VAL A 61 -0.22 -2.15 -6.60
N GLN A 62 -1.27 -1.44 -6.99
CA GLN A 62 -1.58 -0.12 -6.45
C GLN A 62 -2.14 -0.22 -5.03
N TYR A 63 -3.04 -1.18 -4.77
CA TYR A 63 -3.65 -1.40 -3.46
C TYR A 63 -2.61 -1.55 -2.36
N TYR A 64 -1.64 -2.45 -2.59
CA TYR A 64 -0.63 -2.84 -1.62
C TYR A 64 0.59 -1.89 -1.61
N THR A 65 0.46 -0.69 -2.19
CA THR A 65 1.50 0.35 -2.06
C THR A 65 1.71 0.65 -0.57
N PRO A 66 2.94 0.47 -0.05
CA PRO A 66 3.22 0.67 1.36
C PRO A 66 3.13 2.16 1.72
N VAL A 67 2.66 2.43 2.94
CA VAL A 67 2.55 3.79 3.49
C VAL A 67 3.30 3.87 4.81
N GLU A 68 4.19 4.84 4.95
CA GLU A 68 4.99 5.05 6.14
C GLU A 68 4.10 5.26 7.37
N HIS A 69 4.44 4.57 8.46
CA HIS A 69 3.78 4.69 9.76
C HIS A 69 2.26 4.41 9.77
N ALA A 70 1.70 3.85 8.69
CA ALA A 70 0.30 3.48 8.62
C ALA A 70 0.08 2.06 9.15
N PHE A 71 -0.48 1.92 10.35
CA PHE A 71 -0.72 0.62 10.96
C PHE A 71 -1.82 0.63 12.01
N LEU A 72 -2.37 -0.56 12.29
CA LEU A 72 -3.10 -0.87 13.51
C LEU A 72 -2.22 -1.68 14.44
N ASN A 73 -2.12 -1.27 15.70
CA ASN A 73 -1.51 -2.03 16.77
C ASN A 73 -2.45 -2.01 17.98
N THR A 74 -3.56 -2.74 17.89
CA THR A 74 -4.66 -2.67 18.84
C THR A 74 -4.86 -4.02 19.54
N PHE A 75 -4.43 -4.14 20.80
CA PHE A 75 -4.55 -5.40 21.55
C PHE A 75 -6.04 -5.78 21.74
N PRO A 76 -6.46 -7.03 21.43
CA PRO A 76 -5.64 -8.25 21.29
C PRO A 76 -5.26 -8.63 19.86
N PHE A 77 -5.48 -7.77 18.87
CA PHE A 77 -5.11 -8.05 17.49
C PHE A 77 -3.60 -7.90 17.27
N LYS A 78 -3.06 -8.71 16.36
CA LYS A 78 -1.68 -8.53 15.89
C LYS A 78 -1.55 -7.20 15.19
N GLN A 79 -0.36 -6.60 15.25
CA GLN A 79 -0.07 -5.42 14.46
C GLN A 79 -0.27 -5.72 12.97
N GLN A 80 -1.00 -4.84 12.29
CA GLN A 80 -1.32 -4.93 10.88
C GLN A 80 -0.90 -3.65 10.19
N ALA A 81 -0.05 -3.76 9.17
CA ALA A 81 0.24 -2.64 8.27
C ALA A 81 -1.00 -2.28 7.44
N LEU A 82 -1.19 -0.98 7.23
CA LEU A 82 -2.18 -0.43 6.33
C LEU A 82 -1.48 0.01 5.05
N TYR A 83 -2.05 -0.39 3.92
CA TYR A 83 -1.60 0.02 2.60
C TYR A 83 -2.46 1.18 2.09
N LEU A 84 -2.04 1.77 0.97
CA LEU A 84 -2.79 2.83 0.30
C LEU A 84 -4.27 2.44 0.13
N GLY A 85 -4.54 1.25 -0.39
CA GLY A 85 -5.90 0.77 -0.63
C GLY A 85 -6.76 0.63 0.63
N ASP A 86 -6.16 0.29 1.78
CA ASP A 86 -6.90 0.25 3.06
C ASP A 86 -7.28 1.68 3.48
N LEU A 87 -6.31 2.60 3.44
CA LEU A 87 -6.53 3.99 3.86
C LEU A 87 -7.59 4.68 3.00
N LEU A 88 -7.55 4.52 1.68
CA LEU A 88 -8.55 5.11 0.78
C LEU A 88 -9.95 4.59 1.08
N GLN A 89 -10.12 3.27 1.29
CA GLN A 89 -11.41 2.70 1.67
C GLN A 89 -11.93 3.30 2.99
N LEU A 90 -11.05 3.43 3.98
CA LEU A 90 -11.43 3.92 5.31
C LEU A 90 -11.74 5.43 5.30
N TRP A 91 -11.00 6.22 4.52
CA TRP A 91 -11.18 7.66 4.41
C TRP A 91 -12.40 8.04 3.57
N PHE A 92 -12.53 7.48 2.37
CA PHE A 92 -13.63 7.79 1.47
C PHE A 92 -14.93 7.13 1.91
N GLY A 93 -14.87 6.01 2.64
CA GLY A 93 -16.00 5.40 3.34
C GLY A 93 -16.42 6.14 4.63
N ASN A 94 -15.78 7.27 4.96
CA ASN A 94 -15.99 8.05 6.19
C ASN A 94 -15.84 7.23 7.49
N LYS A 95 -15.10 6.11 7.46
CA LYS A 95 -14.92 5.22 8.61
C LYS A 95 -13.79 5.70 9.51
N TRP A 96 -12.74 6.25 8.92
CA TRP A 96 -11.55 6.80 9.61
C TRP A 96 -11.42 8.31 9.40
N LYS A 97 -12.56 8.98 9.19
CA LYS A 97 -12.65 10.43 9.03
C LYS A 97 -13.38 11.03 10.24
N ILE A 98 -12.71 11.87 11.01
CA ILE A 98 -13.31 12.58 12.14
C ILE A 98 -13.73 13.97 11.65
N GLN A 99 -15.05 14.17 11.50
CA GLN A 99 -15.63 15.41 10.99
C GLN A 99 -16.27 16.27 12.08
N THR A 100 -16.38 15.75 13.31
CA THR A 100 -17.05 16.46 14.41
C THR A 100 -16.33 16.15 15.72
N ALA A 101 -16.05 17.19 16.50
CA ALA A 101 -15.31 17.11 17.77
C ALA A 101 -15.97 16.22 18.83
N LYS A 102 -17.26 15.87 18.68
CA LYS A 102 -18.03 15.04 19.63
C LYS A 102 -17.38 13.67 19.92
N ASN A 103 -16.59 13.14 18.99
CA ASN A 103 -15.92 11.83 19.12
C ASN A 103 -14.48 11.92 19.67
N LEU A 104 -13.94 13.13 19.84
CA LEU A 104 -12.58 13.35 20.35
C LEU A 104 -12.61 13.50 21.88
N LEU A 105 -11.68 12.83 22.55
CA LEU A 105 -11.24 13.26 23.89
C LEU A 105 -10.23 14.37 23.63
N ILE A 106 -10.65 15.61 23.82
CA ILE A 106 -9.83 16.81 23.58
C ILE A 106 -8.43 16.59 24.15
N GLN A 107 -7.39 16.70 23.31
CA GLN A 107 -6.01 16.57 23.78
C GLN A 107 -5.65 17.75 24.69
N LYS A 108 -4.84 17.44 25.71
CA LYS A 108 -4.40 18.36 26.76
C LYS A 108 -3.32 19.36 26.31
N ASN A 109 -2.90 19.37 25.05
CA ASN A 109 -1.87 20.29 24.54
C ASN A 109 -2.19 20.75 23.11
N SER A 110 -2.07 22.06 22.89
CA SER A 110 -2.13 22.81 21.63
C SER A 110 -3.52 23.24 21.13
N SER A 111 -3.72 24.56 21.24
CA SER A 111 -4.42 25.46 20.32
C SER A 111 -5.49 24.82 19.43
N THR A 112 -6.75 24.83 19.90
CA THR A 112 -7.98 24.82 19.09
C THR A 112 -7.84 24.11 17.73
N ILE A 113 -7.84 22.77 17.72
CA ILE A 113 -8.09 21.99 16.51
C ILE A 113 -9.31 22.62 15.84
N ASN A 114 -9.13 23.17 14.63
CA ASN A 114 -10.20 23.84 13.92
C ASN A 114 -11.30 22.81 13.62
N GLU A 115 -12.38 22.86 14.40
CA GLU A 115 -13.47 21.88 14.40
C GLU A 115 -14.20 21.77 13.05
N ARG A 116 -13.90 22.65 12.09
CA ARG A 116 -14.52 22.70 10.77
C ARG A 116 -13.81 21.86 9.72
N SER A 117 -12.59 21.37 9.96
CA SER A 117 -11.84 20.59 8.98
C SER A 117 -11.69 19.14 9.41
N PRO A 118 -11.88 18.18 8.48
CA PRO A 118 -11.80 16.77 8.82
C PRO A 118 -10.38 16.34 9.20
N LEU A 119 -10.30 15.41 10.15
CA LEU A 119 -9.09 14.65 10.44
C LEU A 119 -9.19 13.26 9.80
N TYR A 120 -8.09 12.78 9.23
CA TYR A 120 -8.02 11.47 8.58
C TYR A 120 -7.06 10.58 9.35
N LEU A 121 -7.59 9.59 10.06
CA LEU A 121 -6.79 8.66 10.85
C LEU A 121 -5.93 7.80 9.93
N PHE A 122 -4.70 7.49 10.30
CA PHE A 122 -3.86 6.55 9.54
C PHE A 122 -3.07 5.60 10.43
N GLN A 123 -3.04 5.86 11.73
CA GLN A 123 -2.42 4.99 12.72
C GLN A 123 -3.33 4.86 13.93
N LEU A 124 -3.51 3.63 14.42
CA LEU A 124 -4.17 3.33 15.68
C LEU A 124 -3.27 2.44 16.51
N GLY A 125 -3.08 2.79 17.78
CA GLY A 125 -2.33 2.01 18.74
C GLY A 125 -3.03 2.00 20.09
N GLY A 126 -2.95 0.89 20.83
CA GLY A 126 -3.42 0.85 22.21
C GLY A 126 -4.20 -0.40 22.58
N GLU A 127 -4.85 -0.34 23.74
CA GLU A 127 -5.59 -1.45 24.31
C GLU A 127 -7.09 -1.18 24.21
N LEU A 128 -7.78 -1.97 23.39
CA LEU A 128 -9.21 -1.81 23.09
C LEU A 128 -10.10 -1.77 24.34
N PHE A 129 -9.70 -2.47 25.40
CA PHE A 129 -10.49 -2.62 26.63
C PHE A 129 -10.05 -1.73 27.78
N LEU A 130 -8.77 -1.32 27.81
CA LEU A 130 -8.17 -0.60 28.95
C LEU A 130 -8.05 0.91 28.70
N GLY A 131 -8.37 1.38 27.48
CA GLY A 131 -8.59 2.80 27.19
C GLY A 131 -7.32 3.62 26.92
N ALA A 132 -6.13 3.02 27.00
CA ALA A 132 -4.85 3.64 26.65
C ALA A 132 -4.65 3.71 25.12
N ASN A 133 -5.51 4.46 24.45
CA ASN A 133 -5.57 4.52 22.99
C ASN A 133 -4.86 5.76 22.44
N THR A 134 -4.00 5.53 21.47
CA THR A 134 -3.30 6.56 20.68
C THR A 134 -3.74 6.44 19.23
N ALA A 135 -3.88 7.58 18.58
CA ALA A 135 -4.12 7.63 17.15
C ALA A 135 -3.36 8.78 16.54
N LEU A 136 -2.90 8.60 15.30
CA LEU A 136 -2.37 9.68 14.48
C LEU A 136 -3.33 9.96 13.33
N ALA A 137 -3.48 11.25 13.02
CA ALA A 137 -4.35 11.73 11.97
C ALA A 137 -3.66 12.81 11.14
N TRP A 138 -4.01 12.89 9.87
CA TRP A 138 -3.73 14.08 9.08
C TRP A 138 -4.78 15.15 9.36
N SER A 139 -4.33 16.37 9.68
CA SER A 139 -5.20 17.55 9.80
C SER A 139 -5.18 18.35 8.50
N VAL A 140 -6.33 18.44 7.82
CA VAL A 140 -6.45 19.26 6.62
C VAL A 140 -6.31 20.76 6.92
N ALA A 141 -6.77 21.21 8.09
CA ALA A 141 -6.64 22.60 8.50
C ALA A 141 -5.17 23.00 8.69
N GLU A 142 -4.36 22.11 9.27
CA GLU A 142 -2.99 22.41 9.67
C GLU A 142 -1.93 21.86 8.71
N GLN A 143 -2.35 21.07 7.71
CA GLN A 143 -1.48 20.41 6.73
C GLN A 143 -0.33 19.64 7.40
N LYS A 144 -0.64 18.93 8.49
CA LYS A 144 0.34 18.16 9.27
C LYS A 144 -0.30 16.96 9.96
N VAL A 145 0.56 16.06 10.41
CA VAL A 145 0.18 14.97 11.31
C VAL A 145 -0.06 15.52 12.71
N VAL A 146 -1.16 15.09 13.31
CA VAL A 146 -1.53 15.40 14.70
C VAL A 146 -1.80 14.11 15.47
N SER A 147 -1.49 14.11 16.77
CA SER A 147 -1.94 13.06 17.67
C SER A 147 -3.39 13.34 18.07
N VAL A 148 -4.22 12.30 18.12
CA VAL A 148 -5.60 12.39 18.59
C VAL A 148 -5.88 11.32 19.63
N GLN A 149 -6.62 11.71 20.68
CA GLN A 149 -7.19 10.76 21.63
C GLN A 149 -8.66 10.55 21.26
N VAL A 150 -9.03 9.30 21.07
CA VAL A 150 -10.42 8.91 20.77
C VAL A 150 -10.99 8.12 21.94
N LYS A 151 -12.27 8.36 22.25
CA LYS A 151 -12.97 7.70 23.37
C LYS A 151 -12.95 6.17 23.25
N SER A 152 -13.13 5.69 22.02
CA SER A 152 -13.11 4.26 21.71
C SER A 152 -12.49 4.06 20.33
N ILE A 153 -11.49 3.19 20.25
CA ILE A 153 -10.91 2.74 18.99
C ILE A 153 -11.64 1.54 18.38
N TRP A 154 -12.61 0.95 19.09
CA TRP A 154 -13.24 -0.31 18.68
C TRP A 154 -13.89 -0.22 17.30
N GLN A 155 -14.69 0.82 17.07
CA GLN A 155 -15.35 1.02 15.77
C GLN A 155 -14.32 1.16 14.64
N TYR A 156 -13.22 1.87 14.89
CA TYR A 156 -12.18 2.09 13.89
C TYR A 156 -11.42 0.80 13.60
N ALA A 157 -11.08 0.02 14.63
CA ALA A 157 -10.46 -1.28 14.49
C ALA A 157 -11.36 -2.28 13.76
N VAL A 158 -12.67 -2.30 14.01
CA VAL A 158 -13.59 -3.17 13.25
C VAL A 158 -13.63 -2.77 11.79
N PHE A 159 -13.77 -1.47 11.47
CA PHE A 159 -13.83 -1.03 10.07
C PHE A 159 -12.58 -1.38 9.27
N SER A 160 -11.37 -1.33 9.86
CA SER A 160 -10.16 -1.72 9.15
C SER A 160 -10.08 -3.22 8.83
N HIS A 161 -10.67 -4.07 9.67
CA HIS A 161 -10.77 -5.51 9.38
C HIS A 161 -11.82 -5.83 8.30
N LEU A 162 -12.72 -4.89 8.01
CA LEU A 162 -13.74 -5.02 6.97
C LEU A 162 -13.28 -4.48 5.60
N CYS A 163 -12.07 -3.95 5.49
CA CYS A 163 -11.49 -3.55 4.20
C CYS A 163 -11.41 -4.76 3.26
N ILE A 164 -11.91 -4.59 2.04
CA ILE A 164 -11.82 -5.62 1.01
C ILE A 164 -10.47 -5.47 0.33
N ARG A 165 -9.65 -6.51 0.44
CA ARG A 165 -8.32 -6.58 -0.18
C ARG A 165 -8.40 -7.42 -1.46
N PRO A 166 -7.86 -6.95 -2.60
CA PRO A 166 -7.83 -7.74 -3.82
C PRO A 166 -6.95 -8.98 -3.61
N LYS A 167 -7.37 -10.12 -4.19
CA LYS A 167 -6.59 -11.35 -4.13
C LYS A 167 -5.31 -11.15 -4.97
N ASN A 168 -4.18 -11.68 -4.49
CA ASN A 168 -2.85 -11.69 -5.14
C ASN A 168 -1.88 -10.57 -4.72
N PHE A 169 -1.54 -10.51 -3.43
CA PHE A 169 -0.18 -10.07 -3.08
C PHE A 169 0.77 -11.22 -3.43
N GLN A 170 1.54 -11.11 -4.52
CA GLN A 170 2.75 -11.92 -4.65
C GLN A 170 3.71 -11.44 -3.56
N SER A 171 3.58 -12.00 -2.35
CA SER A 171 4.71 -12.06 -1.44
C SER A 171 5.77 -12.83 -2.21
N ASN A 172 6.79 -12.13 -2.70
CA ASN A 172 8.07 -12.75 -2.93
C ASN A 172 8.45 -13.34 -1.57
N LYS A 173 8.12 -14.62 -1.37
CA LYS A 173 8.72 -15.44 -0.33
C LYS A 173 10.21 -15.29 -0.53
N ALA A 174 10.89 -14.66 0.42
CA ALA A 174 12.32 -14.83 0.54
C ALA A 174 12.58 -16.33 0.57
N ILE A 175 13.36 -16.79 -0.39
CA ILE A 175 13.81 -18.17 -0.52
C ILE A 175 14.93 -18.37 0.51
N ALA A 176 14.81 -19.50 1.22
CA ALA A 176 15.79 -20.15 2.10
C ALA A 176 16.05 -19.50 3.47
#